data_AF-A0A1M7SIF0-F1
#
_entry.id   AF-A0A1M7SIF0-F1
#
_cell.length_a   1.000
_cell.length_b   1.000
_cell.length_c   1.000
_cell.angle_alpha   90.00
_cell.angle_beta   90.00
_cell.angle_gamma   90.00
#
_symmetry.space_group_name_H-M   'P 1'
#
loop_
_entity.id
_entity.type
_entity.pdbx_description
1 polymer ?
#
loop_
_entity_poly.entity_id
_entity_poly.type
_entity_poly.pdbx_seq_one_letter_code
_entity_poly.pdbx_strand_id
1 'polypeptide(L)' 'MCFRPPAVGKPVICPKCQKVNPPNEKECKHCGEPLKKQPDN' A
#
# COMPACT_ATOMS: atom_id res chain seq x y z
N MET A 1 13.42 21.79 15.27
CA MET A 1 12.08 21.20 15.10
C MET A 1 12.18 20.05 14.09
N CYS A 2 12.02 18.79 14.52
CA CYS A 2 12.06 17.65 13.62
C CYS A 2 10.68 17.48 12.97
N PHE A 3 10.53 17.93 11.72
CA PHE A 3 9.36 17.66 10.88
C PHE A 3 9.31 16.17 10.58
N ARG A 4 8.53 15.39 11.33
CA ARG A 4 8.29 13.97 11.07
C ARG A 4 7.06 13.89 10.16
N PRO A 5 7.22 13.67 8.84
CA PRO A 5 6.10 13.65 7.92
C PRO A 5 5.14 12.54 8.37
N PRO A 6 3.84 12.81 8.49
CA PRO A 6 2.89 11.77 8.86
C PRO A 6 2.77 10.80 7.69
N ALA A 7 2.96 9.51 7.98
CA ALA A 7 2.40 8.41 7.21
C ALA A 7 2.70 8.40 5.70
N VAL A 8 3.96 8.19 5.32
CA VAL A 8 4.19 7.41 4.08
C VAL A 8 3.76 5.98 4.43
N GLY A 9 2.50 5.66 4.15
CA GLY A 9 1.95 4.34 4.43
C GLY A 9 2.83 3.24 3.82
N LYS A 10 2.90 2.10 4.51
CA LYS A 10 3.78 0.99 4.11
C LYS A 10 3.33 0.45 2.75
N PRO A 11 4.24 0.26 1.78
CA PRO A 11 3.89 -0.29 0.48
C PRO A 11 3.30 -1.69 0.65
N VAL A 12 2.25 -2.01 -0.12
CA VAL A 12 1.51 -3.28 -0.02
C VAL A 12 1.93 -4.19 -1.18
N ILE A 13 2.34 -5.41 -0.85
CA ILE A 13 2.71 -6.42 -1.84
C ILE A 13 1.45 -7.20 -2.21
N CYS A 14 1.15 -7.28 -3.51
CA CYS A 14 0.05 -8.10 -4.00
C CYS A 14 0.35 -9.59 -3.81
N PRO A 15 -0.52 -10.39 -3.15
CA PRO A 15 -0.26 -11.81 -2.94
C PRO A 15 -0.33 -12.63 -4.23
N LYS A 16 -1.09 -12.18 -5.24
CA LYS A 16 -1.20 -12.89 -6.53
C LYS A 16 -0.03 -12.68 -7.48
N CYS A 17 0.41 -11.45 -7.65
CA CYS A 17 1.46 -11.12 -8.63
C CYS A 17 2.77 -10.63 -8.00
N GLN A 18 2.84 -10.56 -6.67
CA GLN A 18 4.00 -10.09 -5.89
C GLN A 18 4.44 -8.66 -6.26
N LYS A 19 3.57 -7.89 -6.93
CA LYS A 19 3.84 -6.50 -7.29
C LYS A 19 3.68 -5.60 -6.07
N VAL A 20 4.63 -4.70 -5.90
CA VAL A 20 4.57 -3.64 -4.90
C VAL A 20 3.59 -2.57 -5.37
N ASN A 21 2.58 -2.29 -4.56
CA ASN A 21 1.58 -1.26 -4.82
C ASN A 21 1.57 -0.23 -3.67
N PRO A 22 1.13 1.01 -3.93
CA PRO A 22 0.96 2.03 -2.91
C PRO A 22 -0.02 1.58 -1.81
N PRO A 23 0.15 2.02 -0.55
CA PRO A 23 -0.79 1.76 0.55
C PRO A 23 -2.21 2.30 0.30
N ASN A 24 -2.33 3.35 -0.52
CA ASN A 24 -3.60 4.01 -0.79
C ASN A 24 -4.45 3.27 -1.84
N GLU A 25 -3.84 2.37 -2.60
CA GLU A 25 -4.52 1.60 -3.64
C GLU A 25 -5.32 0.46 -3.02
N LYS A 26 -6.60 0.36 -3.41
CA LYS A 26 -7.50 -0.73 -3.01
C LYS A 26 -7.28 -1.99 -3.81
N GLU A 27 -6.65 -1.87 -4.98
CA GLU A 27 -6.55 -2.92 -5.98
C GLU A 27 -5.17 -2.85 -6.62
N CYS A 28 -4.66 -4.00 -7.04
CA CYS A 28 -3.36 -4.06 -7.70
C CYS A 28 -3.47 -3.50 -9.12
N LYS A 29 -2.69 -2.46 -9.42
CA LYS A 29 -2.62 -1.86 -10.77
C LYS A 29 -2.15 -2.81 -11.87
N HIS A 30 -1.57 -3.94 -11.50
CA HIS A 30 -1.00 -4.90 -12.45
C HIS A 30 -1.93 -6.07 -12.75
N CYS A 31 -2.60 -6.63 -11.74
CA CYS A 31 -3.43 -7.83 -11.89
C CYS A 31 -4.92 -7.62 -11.58
N GLY A 32 -5.32 -6.44 -11.08
CA GLY A 32 -6.70 -6.11 -10.70
C GLY A 32 -7.18 -6.80 -9.42
N GLU A 33 -6.29 -7.38 -8.61
CA GLU A 33 -6.68 -8.06 -7.37
C GLU A 33 -6.91 -7.07 -6.21
N PRO A 34 -7.94 -7.25 -5.37
CA PRO A 34 -8.14 -6.42 -4.18
C PRO A 34 -6.99 -6.54 -3.18
N LEU A 35 -6.31 -5.41 -2.94
CA LEU A 35 -5.32 -5.25 -1.89
C LEU A 35 -6.02 -4.80 -0.62
N LYS A 36 -6.00 -5.62 0.43
CA LYS A 36 -6.51 -5.21 1.74
C LYS A 36 -5.67 -4.03 2.23
N LYS A 37 -6.25 -2.83 2.22
CA LYS A 37 -5.68 -1.68 2.95
C LYS A 37 -5.45 -2.12 4.39
N GLN A 38 -4.20 -2.22 4.81
CA GLN A 38 -3.92 -2.25 6.23
C GLN A 38 -4.04 -0.80 6.71
N PRO A 39 -5.02 -0.47 7.57
CA PRO A 39 -5.10 0.87 8.13
C PRO A 39 -3.83 1.11 8.94
N ASP A 40 -3.17 2.23 8.66
CA ASP A 40 -2.10 2.80 9.48
C ASP A 40 -2.71 3.10 10.85
N ASN A 41 -2.30 2.34 11.87
CA ASN A 41 -2.66 2.55 13.28
C ASN A 41 -1.41 2.87 14.08
#